data_AF-A0A0N4ZMI6-F1
#
_entry.id   AF-A0A0N4ZMI6-F1
#
_cell.length_a   1.000
_cell.length_b   1.000
_cell.length_c   1.000
_cell.angle_alpha   90.00
_cell.angle_beta   90.00
_cell.angle_gamma   90.00
#
_symmetry.space_group_name_H-M   'P 1'
#
loop_
_entity.id
_entity.type
_entity.pdbx_description
1 polymer ?
#
loop_
_entity_poly.entity_id
_entity_poly.type
_entity_poly.pdbx_seq_one_letter_code
_entity_poly.pdbx_strand_id
1 'polypeptide(L)'
;MARGNQRDLAREKNLKKQKELQKSKGAAEKGSNAGLNTEARLMRDAEVMRKKQEAAAAKKAAEEAANAAKGPKVIKYDPLK
;
A
#
# COMPACT_ATOMS: atom_id res chain seq x y z
N MET A 1 35.62 2.65 23.23
CA MET A 1 34.74 3.03 22.10
C MET A 1 34.40 1.88 21.12
N ALA A 2 34.68 0.60 21.44
CA ALA A 2 34.53 -0.53 20.50
C ALA A 2 33.49 -1.60 20.92
N ARG A 3 32.54 -1.27 21.82
CA ARG A 3 31.48 -2.21 22.28
C ARG A 3 30.04 -1.69 22.10
N GLY A 4 29.86 -0.37 21.90
CA GLY A 4 28.53 0.20 21.60
C GLY A 4 28.00 -0.28 20.25
N ASN A 5 28.84 -0.23 19.22
CA ASN A 5 28.46 -0.60 17.85
C ASN A 5 28.04 -2.08 17.73
N GLN A 6 28.70 -3.01 18.42
CA GLN A 6 28.33 -4.44 18.34
C GLN A 6 27.01 -4.74 19.05
N ARG A 7 26.71 -4.07 20.18
CA ARG A 7 25.46 -4.27 20.92
C ARG A 7 24.27 -3.72 20.13
N ASP A 8 24.44 -2.55 19.52
CA ASP A 8 23.41 -1.93 18.69
C ASP A 8 23.17 -2.77 17.43
N LEU A 9 24.22 -3.23 16.75
CA LEU A 9 24.12 -4.15 15.62
C LEU A 9 23.41 -5.47 15.98
N ALA A 10 23.69 -6.04 17.15
CA ALA A 10 23.02 -7.25 17.62
C ALA A 10 21.52 -7.00 17.92
N ARG A 11 21.17 -5.86 18.51
CA ARG A 11 19.78 -5.45 18.70
C ARG A 11 19.07 -5.27 17.36
N GLU A 12 19.69 -4.60 16.40
CA GLU A 12 19.13 -4.43 15.06
C GLU A 12 18.91 -5.77 14.34
N LYS A 13 19.89 -6.67 14.39
CA LYS A 13 19.76 -8.03 13.82
C LYS A 13 18.62 -8.81 14.47
N ASN A 14 18.49 -8.74 15.80
CA ASN A 14 17.40 -9.38 16.52
C ASN A 14 16.04 -8.77 16.15
N LEU A 15 15.93 -7.45 16.10
CA LEU A 15 14.71 -6.76 15.68
C LEU A 15 14.35 -7.10 14.23
N LYS A 16 15.33 -7.18 13.33
CA LYS A 16 15.13 -7.59 11.94
C LYS A 16 14.64 -9.03 11.87
N LYS A 17 15.26 -9.96 12.60
CA LYS A 17 14.84 -11.36 12.68
C LYS A 17 13.42 -11.51 13.24
N GLN A 18 13.07 -10.75 14.28
CA GLN A 18 11.71 -10.72 14.82
C GLN A 18 10.70 -10.18 13.80
N LYS A 19 11.04 -9.11 13.06
CA LYS A 19 10.18 -8.58 12.00
C LYS A 19 10.00 -9.58 10.85
N GLU A 20 11.04 -10.29 10.47
CA GLU A 20 10.97 -11.34 9.44
C GLU A 20 10.11 -12.52 9.89
N LEU A 21 10.28 -12.99 11.14
CA LEU A 21 9.42 -14.01 11.74
C LEU A 21 7.95 -13.58 11.76
N GLN A 22 7.65 -12.31 12.09
CA GLN A 22 6.27 -11.80 12.03
C GLN A 22 5.70 -11.77 10.61
N LYS A 23 6.53 -11.60 9.59
CA LYS A 23 6.11 -11.65 8.17
C LYS A 23 5.88 -13.09 7.69
N SER A 24 6.69 -14.04 8.16
CA SER A 24 6.59 -15.46 7.79
C SER A 24 5.48 -16.21 8.51
N LYS A 25 4.91 -15.63 9.58
CA LYS A 25 3.73 -16.19 10.25
C LYS A 25 2.60 -16.41 9.27
N GLY A 26 2.01 -17.60 9.35
CA GLY A 26 0.86 -17.99 8.53
C GLY A 26 -0.32 -17.05 8.76
N ALA A 27 -1.26 -17.00 7.81
CA ALA A 27 -2.40 -16.10 7.88
C ALA A 27 -3.21 -16.25 9.18
N ALA A 28 -3.20 -17.42 9.83
CA ALA A 28 -3.87 -17.63 11.11
C ALA A 28 -3.15 -17.03 12.34
N GLU A 29 -1.83 -16.88 12.26
CA GLU A 29 -0.99 -16.40 13.36
C GLU A 29 -0.70 -14.88 13.29
N LYS A 30 -1.09 -14.24 12.18
CA LYS A 30 -1.09 -12.78 12.10
C LYS A 30 -2.11 -12.24 13.09
N GLY A 31 -1.68 -11.35 13.99
CA GLY A 31 -2.54 -10.82 15.06
C GLY A 31 -3.85 -10.19 14.58
N SER A 32 -3.90 -9.68 13.33
CA SER A 32 -5.12 -9.19 12.69
C SER A 32 -6.17 -10.28 12.40
N ASN A 33 -5.74 -11.54 12.39
CA ASN A 33 -6.53 -12.72 12.01
C ASN A 33 -6.72 -13.71 13.17
N ALA A 34 -6.15 -13.41 14.35
CA ALA A 34 -6.32 -14.21 15.55
C ALA A 34 -7.80 -14.25 15.93
N GLY A 35 -8.36 -15.45 16.12
CA GLY A 35 -9.76 -15.66 16.46
C GLY A 35 -10.77 -15.53 15.31
N LEU A 36 -10.33 -15.22 14.08
CA LEU A 36 -11.23 -15.19 12.92
C LEU A 36 -11.27 -16.55 12.23
N ASN A 37 -12.49 -17.02 11.95
CA ASN A 37 -12.72 -18.13 11.05
C ASN A 37 -12.36 -17.75 9.59
N THR A 38 -12.33 -18.73 8.71
CA THR A 38 -11.97 -18.55 7.30
C THR A 38 -12.94 -17.60 6.58
N GLU A 39 -14.23 -17.72 6.85
CA GLU A 39 -15.28 -16.90 6.23
C GLU A 39 -15.13 -15.42 6.58
N ALA A 40 -14.88 -15.07 7.84
CA ALA A 40 -14.68 -13.69 8.28
C ALA A 40 -13.43 -13.06 7.65
N ARG A 41 -12.39 -13.86 7.36
CA ARG A 41 -11.21 -13.38 6.61
C ARG A 41 -11.56 -13.08 5.17
N LEU A 42 -12.30 -13.97 4.50
CA LEU A 42 -12.76 -13.76 3.12
C LEU A 42 -13.65 -12.51 3.01
N MET A 43 -14.60 -12.34 3.94
CA MET A 43 -15.47 -11.15 3.96
C MET A 43 -14.66 -9.86 4.12
N ARG A 44 -13.69 -9.84 5.03
CA ARG A 44 -12.81 -8.68 5.21
C ARG A 44 -11.99 -8.38 3.95
N ASP A 45 -11.38 -9.39 3.34
CA ASP A 45 -10.59 -9.22 2.13
C ASP A 45 -11.47 -8.69 0.97
N ALA A 46 -12.71 -9.17 0.87
CA ALA A 46 -13.70 -8.69 -0.09
C ALA A 46 -14.09 -7.22 0.17
N GLU A 47 -14.34 -6.83 1.42
CA GLU A 47 -14.63 -5.44 1.80
C GLU A 47 -13.47 -4.50 1.47
N VAL A 48 -12.23 -4.92 1.74
CA VAL A 48 -11.02 -4.14 1.42
C VAL A 48 -10.91 -3.95 -0.09
N MET A 49 -11.18 -4.99 -0.88
CA MET A 49 -11.20 -4.89 -2.35
C MET A 49 -12.28 -3.96 -2.86
N ARG A 50 -13.50 -4.02 -2.30
CA ARG A 50 -14.60 -3.12 -2.67
C ARG A 50 -14.24 -1.66 -2.39
N LYS A 51 -13.73 -1.37 -1.20
CA LYS A 51 -13.25 -0.02 -0.83
C LYS A 51 -12.13 0.46 -1.74
N LYS A 52 -11.21 -0.42 -2.14
CA LYS A 52 -10.12 -0.09 -3.07
C LYS A 52 -10.66 0.26 -4.47
N GLN A 53 -11.66 -0.47 -4.96
CA GLN A 53 -12.32 -0.17 -6.23
C GLN A 53 -13.08 1.15 -6.18
N GLU A 54 -13.85 1.40 -5.11
CA GLU A 54 -14.54 2.67 -4.89
C GLU A 54 -13.55 3.84 -4.87
N ALA A 55 -12.44 3.71 -4.14
CA ALA A 55 -11.39 4.73 -4.09
C ALA A 55 -10.69 4.93 -5.45
N ALA A 56 -10.45 3.86 -6.21
CA ALA A 56 -9.87 3.95 -7.54
C ALA A 56 -10.82 4.63 -8.54
N ALA A 57 -12.11 4.31 -8.48
CA ALA A 57 -13.13 4.96 -9.29
C ALA A 57 -13.25 6.46 -8.96
N ALA A 58 -13.24 6.82 -7.67
CA ALA A 58 -13.26 8.21 -7.24
C ALA A 58 -12.02 8.98 -7.73
N LYS A 59 -10.82 8.37 -7.65
CA LYS A 59 -9.59 8.98 -8.18
C LYS A 59 -9.66 9.15 -9.69
N LYS A 60 -10.12 8.14 -10.42
CA LYS A 60 -10.28 8.21 -11.87
C LYS A 60 -11.27 9.31 -12.27
N ALA A 61 -12.40 9.43 -11.58
CA ALA A 61 -13.37 10.50 -11.82
C ALA A 61 -12.77 11.90 -11.54
N ALA A 62 -11.98 12.03 -10.47
CA ALA A 62 -11.29 13.29 -10.16
C ALA A 62 -10.22 13.65 -11.22
N GLU A 63 -9.47 12.66 -11.71
CA GLU A 63 -8.48 12.84 -12.78
C GLU A 63 -9.14 13.18 -14.12
N GLU A 64 -10.26 12.54 -14.45
CA GLU A 64 -11.05 12.85 -15.64
C GLU A 64 -11.65 14.26 -15.57
N ALA A 65 -12.19 14.67 -14.42
CA ALA A 65 -12.65 16.04 -14.19
C ALA A 65 -11.50 17.06 -14.31
N ALA A 66 -10.33 16.76 -13.76
CA ALA A 66 -9.15 17.61 -13.88
C ALA A 66 -8.61 17.70 -15.32
N ASN A 67 -8.71 16.63 -16.10
CA ASN A 67 -8.32 16.61 -17.51
C ASN A 67 -9.34 17.34 -18.39
N ALA A 68 -10.64 17.22 -18.10
CA ALA A 68 -11.69 18.00 -18.76
C ALA A 68 -11.54 19.51 -18.48
N ALA A 69 -11.17 19.88 -17.25
CA ALA A 69 -10.94 21.28 -16.86
C ALA A 69 -9.70 21.90 -17.52
N LYS A 70 -8.70 21.08 -17.93
CA LYS A 70 -7.49 21.57 -18.61
C LYS A 70 -7.73 21.97 -20.08
N GLY A 71 -8.90 21.65 -20.64
CA GLY A 71 -9.28 22.02 -22.00
C GLY A 71 -8.42 21.34 -23.09
N PRO A 72 -8.84 21.41 -24.37
CA PRO A 72 -8.03 20.90 -25.46
C PRO A 72 -6.73 21.71 -25.55
N LYS A 73 -5.58 21.01 -25.64
CA LYS A 73 -4.30 21.66 -25.96
C LYS A 73 -4.43 22.29 -27.34
N VAL A 74 -4.64 23.61 -27.38
CA VAL A 74 -4.59 24.38 -28.61
C VAL A 74 -3.13 24.41 -29.07
N ILE A 75 -2.77 23.46 -29.94
CA ILE A 75 -1.49 23.47 -30.66
C ILE A 75 -1.61 24.60 -31.69
N LYS A 76 -1.01 25.75 -31.40
CA LYS A 76 -0.94 26.87 -32.33
C LYS A 76 -0.01 26.45 -33.48
N TYR A 77 -0.59 26.00 -34.59
CA TYR A 77 0.15 25.76 -35.82
C TYR A 77 0.36 27.11 -36.52
N ASP A 78 1.62 27.50 -36.74
CA ASP A 78 2.03 28.69 -37.50
C ASP A 78 2.14 28.28 -38.98
N PRO A 79 1.21 28.68 -39.87
CA PRO A 79 1.18 28.22 -41.25
C PRO A 79 2.26 28.88 -42.15
N LEU A 80 3.13 29.71 -41.58
CA LEU A 80 4.15 30.49 -42.30
C LEU A 80 5.58 30.29 -41.75
N LYS A 81 5.82 29.26 -40.91
CA LYS A 81 7.16 28.81 -40.50
C LYS A 81 7.45 27.38 -40.89
#